data_AF-A0A6P1NWX6-F1
#
_entry.id   AF-A0A6P1NWX6-F1
#
_cell.length_a   1.000
_cell.length_b   1.000
_cell.length_c   1.000
_cell.angle_alpha   90.00
_cell.angle_beta   90.00
_cell.angle_gamma   90.00
#
_symmetry.space_group_name_H-M   'P 1'
#
loop_
_entity.id
_entity.type
_entity.pdbx_description
1 polymer ?
#
loop_
_entity_poly.entity_id
_entity_poly.type
_entity_poly.pdbx_seq_one_letter_code
_entity_poly.pdbx_strand_id
1 'polypeptide(L)'
;MREPTDEQILSLFKEARTKDKGFTLLMDTYSARMYWHIRRLVVTHEDAQDLLQETFINVYRHLHTFTGDSKLYTWLYRVATNECLRLLRERKRFLGSFEEISEKLIDSLQSTTAPNQEEKILVQLQEAILRLPEKQRLVFTLRYYDELPYEEISKILDSSVSSLKTNYHHASTKVKAFMLQEV
;
A
#
# COMPACT_ATOMS: atom_id res chain seq x y z
N MET A 1 -26.31 -3.98 2.61
CA MET A 1 -25.83 -4.06 4.00
C MET A 1 -25.01 -2.81 4.26
N ARG A 2 -25.17 -2.13 5.39
CA ARG A 2 -24.33 -0.96 5.74
C ARG A 2 -22.95 -1.47 6.13
N GLU A 3 -21.88 -0.92 5.56
CA GLU A 3 -20.52 -1.25 5.99
C GLU A 3 -20.38 -0.95 7.50
N PRO A 4 -19.76 -1.86 8.28
CA PRO A 4 -19.57 -1.67 9.70
C PRO A 4 -18.64 -0.49 9.95
N THR A 5 -18.92 0.30 10.99
CA THR A 5 -18.03 1.41 11.36
C THR A 5 -16.82 0.93 12.16
N ASP A 6 -15.74 1.70 12.12
CA ASP A 6 -14.54 1.46 12.94
C ASP A 6 -14.92 1.25 14.42
N GLU A 7 -15.85 2.04 14.97
CA GLU A 7 -16.31 1.92 16.36
C GLU A 7 -17.01 0.59 16.63
N GLN A 8 -17.83 0.10 15.69
CA GLN A 8 -18.50 -1.19 15.81
C GLN A 8 -17.48 -2.32 15.83
N ILE A 9 -16.51 -2.30 14.92
CA ILE A 9 -15.42 -3.27 14.86
C ILE A 9 -14.64 -3.26 16.19
N LEU A 10 -14.18 -2.08 16.62
CA LEU A 10 -13.38 -1.91 17.84
C LEU A 10 -14.13 -2.32 19.12
N SER A 11 -15.45 -2.12 19.17
CA SER A 11 -16.25 -2.53 20.33
C SER A 11 -16.20 -4.03 20.58
N LEU A 12 -16.11 -4.85 19.52
CA LEU A 12 -16.05 -6.31 19.60
C LEU A 12 -14.69 -6.81 20.12
N PHE A 13 -13.65 -5.98 20.09
CA PHE A 13 -12.34 -6.34 20.64
C PHE A 13 -12.21 -6.10 22.14
N LYS A 14 -13.20 -5.45 22.79
CA LYS A 14 -13.18 -5.18 24.23
C LYS A 14 -13.33 -6.42 25.09
N GLU A 15 -14.01 -7.45 24.60
CA GLU A 15 -14.24 -8.70 25.32
C GLU A 15 -13.59 -9.88 24.60
N ALA A 16 -12.95 -10.78 25.34
CA ALA A 16 -12.27 -11.95 24.78
C ALA A 16 -13.22 -12.84 23.94
N ARG A 17 -14.48 -12.98 24.37
CA ARG A 17 -15.51 -13.81 23.70
C ARG A 17 -15.98 -13.27 22.35
N THR A 18 -15.82 -11.97 22.10
CA THR A 18 -16.23 -11.31 20.85
C THR A 18 -15.05 -10.97 19.94
N LYS A 19 -13.81 -11.15 20.44
CA LYS A 19 -12.58 -10.78 19.74
C LYS A 19 -12.50 -11.37 18.34
N ASP A 20 -12.77 -12.66 18.18
CA ASP A 20 -12.67 -13.34 16.88
C ASP A 20 -13.76 -12.88 15.90
N LYS A 21 -14.94 -12.52 16.41
CA LYS A 21 -16.01 -11.92 15.60
C LYS A 21 -15.63 -10.51 15.14
N GLY A 22 -15.04 -9.71 16.03
CA GLY A 22 -14.51 -8.39 15.69
C GLY A 22 -13.42 -8.46 14.63
N PHE A 23 -12.54 -9.45 14.73
CA PHE A 23 -11.49 -9.67 13.74
C PHE A 23 -12.00 -10.15 12.39
N THR A 24 -12.99 -11.05 12.38
CA THR A 24 -13.66 -11.46 11.14
C THR A 24 -14.28 -10.24 10.45
N LEU A 25 -14.99 -9.40 11.20
CA LEU A 25 -15.61 -8.19 10.67
C LEU A 25 -14.57 -7.18 10.14
N LEU A 26 -13.44 -7.04 10.84
CA LEU A 26 -12.31 -6.22 10.39
C LEU A 26 -11.75 -6.74 9.06
N MET A 27 -11.50 -8.05 8.96
CA MET A 27 -11.02 -8.67 7.73
C MET A 27 -12.00 -8.47 6.58
N ASP A 28 -13.29 -8.77 6.78
CA ASP A 28 -14.32 -8.63 5.75
C ASP A 28 -14.41 -7.19 5.22
N THR A 29 -14.15 -6.22 6.09
CA THR A 29 -14.24 -4.79 5.77
C THR A 29 -13.02 -4.27 5.02
N TYR A 30 -11.80 -4.67 5.44
CA TYR A 30 -10.57 -4.04 4.93
C TYR A 30 -9.73 -4.92 3.99
N SER A 31 -9.98 -6.24 3.89
CA SER A 31 -9.12 -7.15 3.13
C SER A 31 -8.92 -6.74 1.67
N ALA A 32 -10.00 -6.43 0.95
CA ALA A 32 -9.90 -6.04 -0.46
C ALA A 32 -9.07 -4.77 -0.63
N ARG A 33 -9.33 -3.76 0.20
CA ARG A 33 -8.64 -2.48 0.17
C ARG A 33 -7.15 -2.63 0.52
N MET A 34 -6.83 -3.39 1.57
CA MET A 34 -5.46 -3.69 1.99
C MET A 34 -4.71 -4.52 0.94
N TYR A 35 -5.38 -5.50 0.33
CA TYR A 35 -4.81 -6.30 -0.76
C TYR A 35 -4.38 -5.41 -1.91
N TRP A 36 -5.25 -4.51 -2.38
CA TRP A 36 -4.90 -3.61 -3.49
C TRP A 36 -3.78 -2.63 -3.13
N HIS A 37 -3.73 -2.15 -1.89
CA HIS A 37 -2.61 -1.35 -1.39
C HIS A 37 -1.29 -2.13 -1.46
N ILE A 38 -1.25 -3.32 -0.88
CA ILE A 38 -0.07 -4.20 -0.88
C ILE A 38 0.34 -4.58 -2.32
N ARG A 39 -0.63 -4.95 -3.15
CA ARG A 39 -0.42 -5.41 -4.53
C ARG A 39 0.21 -4.34 -5.44
N ARG A 40 0.09 -3.06 -5.09
CA ARG A 40 0.76 -1.95 -5.78
C ARG A 40 2.22 -1.76 -5.35
N LEU A 41 2.63 -2.33 -4.23
CA LEU A 41 3.96 -2.19 -3.66
C LEU A 41 4.87 -3.38 -3.96
N VAL A 42 4.31 -4.58 -4.13
CA VAL A 42 5.08 -5.82 -4.34
C VAL A 42 4.97 -6.38 -5.76
N VAL A 43 5.86 -7.33 -6.05
CA VAL A 43 6.13 -7.82 -7.41
C VAL A 43 5.07 -8.81 -7.86
N THR A 44 4.82 -9.85 -7.06
CA THR A 44 3.98 -10.98 -7.46
C THR A 44 2.62 -10.95 -6.77
N HIS A 45 1.66 -11.71 -7.31
CA HIS A 45 0.36 -11.88 -6.68
C HIS A 45 0.49 -12.65 -5.36
N GLU A 46 1.33 -13.67 -5.37
CA GLU A 46 1.67 -14.54 -4.24
C GLU A 46 2.22 -13.71 -3.08
N ASP A 47 3.17 -12.81 -3.35
CA ASP A 47 3.70 -11.88 -2.33
C ASP A 47 2.60 -11.03 -1.70
N ALA A 48 1.63 -10.59 -2.51
CA ALA A 48 0.56 -9.75 -2.01
C ALA A 48 -0.39 -10.56 -1.12
N GLN A 49 -0.67 -11.82 -1.45
CA GLN A 49 -1.48 -12.71 -0.62
C GLN A 49 -0.77 -13.05 0.69
N ASP A 50 0.51 -13.41 0.63
CA ASP A 50 1.31 -13.76 1.81
C ASP A 50 1.46 -12.56 2.75
N LEU A 51 1.77 -11.37 2.21
CA LEU A 51 1.86 -10.15 3.02
C LEU A 51 0.52 -9.74 3.60
N LEU A 52 -0.59 -9.92 2.88
CA LEU A 52 -1.91 -9.62 3.42
C LEU A 52 -2.21 -10.51 4.63
N GLN A 53 -1.92 -11.80 4.51
CA GLN A 53 -2.09 -12.76 5.61
C GLN A 53 -1.20 -12.39 6.81
N GLU A 54 0.10 -12.17 6.58
CA GLU A 54 1.05 -11.79 7.64
C GLU A 54 0.65 -10.47 8.30
N THR A 55 0.19 -9.49 7.51
CA THR A 55 -0.32 -8.22 8.02
C THR A 55 -1.49 -8.45 8.96
N PHE A 56 -2.47 -9.27 8.59
CA PHE A 56 -3.61 -9.57 9.44
C PHE A 56 -3.22 -10.34 10.71
N ILE A 57 -2.27 -11.26 10.63
CA ILE A 57 -1.70 -11.94 11.81
C ILE A 57 -1.06 -10.91 12.75
N ASN A 58 -0.28 -9.97 12.22
CA ASN A 58 0.36 -8.92 13.01
C ASN A 58 -0.65 -7.93 13.58
N VAL A 59 -1.70 -7.62 12.84
CA VAL A 59 -2.85 -6.84 13.35
C VAL A 59 -3.52 -7.57 14.51
N TYR A 60 -3.85 -8.85 14.39
CA TYR A 60 -4.50 -9.61 15.47
C TYR A 60 -3.67 -9.63 16.76
N ARG A 61 -2.34 -9.77 16.61
CA ARG A 61 -1.38 -9.77 17.73
C ARG A 61 -1.27 -8.39 18.39
N HIS A 62 -1.21 -7.33 17.60
CA HIS A 62 -0.86 -5.98 18.08
C HIS A 62 -2.03 -5.01 18.13
N LEU A 63 -3.28 -5.42 17.87
CA LEU A 63 -4.42 -4.50 17.89
C LEU A 63 -4.59 -3.77 19.22
N HIS A 64 -4.17 -4.39 20.33
CA HIS A 64 -4.18 -3.77 21.65
C HIS A 64 -3.29 -2.51 21.76
N THR A 65 -2.35 -2.30 20.83
CA THR A 65 -1.51 -1.09 20.77
C THR A 65 -2.16 0.04 19.98
N PHE A 66 -3.33 -0.17 19.38
CA PHE A 66 -4.06 0.88 18.69
C PHE A 66 -4.68 1.85 19.71
N THR A 67 -4.21 3.09 19.70
CA THR A 67 -4.58 4.13 20.68
C THR A 67 -5.78 4.99 20.24
N GLY A 68 -6.20 4.92 18.98
CA GLY A 68 -7.27 5.77 18.43
C GLY A 68 -6.83 7.14 17.92
N ASP A 69 -5.52 7.43 17.84
CA ASP A 69 -4.98 8.70 17.31
C ASP A 69 -5.12 8.86 15.78
N SER A 70 -5.64 7.84 15.12
CA SER A 70 -5.93 7.79 13.69
C SER A 70 -7.16 6.93 13.44
N LYS A 71 -7.71 6.99 12.22
CA LYS A 71 -8.75 6.05 11.81
C LYS A 71 -8.17 4.63 11.77
N LEU A 72 -9.00 3.62 11.99
CA LEU A 72 -8.54 2.23 12.06
C LEU A 72 -7.85 1.83 10.75
N TYR A 73 -8.45 2.20 9.60
CA TYR A 73 -7.86 1.90 8.30
C TYR A 73 -6.46 2.51 8.13
N THR A 74 -6.20 3.70 8.68
CA THR A 74 -4.90 4.38 8.58
C THR A 74 -3.83 3.63 9.36
N TRP A 75 -4.18 3.13 10.54
CA TRP A 75 -3.30 2.27 11.32
C TRP A 75 -3.05 0.93 10.60
N LEU A 76 -4.08 0.29 10.02
CA LEU A 76 -3.92 -0.93 9.22
C LEU A 76 -2.98 -0.71 8.02
N TYR A 77 -3.13 0.42 7.32
CA TYR A 77 -2.26 0.81 6.21
C TYR A 77 -0.82 1.03 6.65
N ARG A 78 -0.58 1.60 7.84
CA ARG A 78 0.77 1.71 8.43
C ARG A 78 1.40 0.33 8.61
N VAL A 79 0.66 -0.62 9.20
CA VAL A 79 1.15 -2.00 9.40
C VAL A 79 1.45 -2.66 8.04
N ALA A 80 0.50 -2.63 7.10
CA ALA A 80 0.66 -3.22 5.77
C ALA A 80 1.87 -2.64 5.00
N THR A 81 2.02 -1.31 5.03
CA THR A 81 3.13 -0.61 4.37
C THR A 81 4.47 -1.03 4.97
N ASN A 82 4.54 -1.12 6.30
CA ASN A 82 5.76 -1.54 6.98
C ASN A 82 6.16 -2.98 6.61
N GLU A 83 5.20 -3.91 6.51
CA GLU A 83 5.46 -5.29 6.08
C GLU A 83 5.94 -5.35 4.63
N CYS A 84 5.31 -4.60 3.71
CA CYS A 84 5.78 -4.50 2.33
C CYS A 84 7.22 -3.99 2.25
N LEU A 85 7.51 -2.90 2.97
CA LEU A 85 8.85 -2.33 2.99
C LEU A 85 9.88 -3.25 3.64
N ARG A 86 9.48 -4.02 4.66
CA ARG A 86 10.34 -5.05 5.26
C ARG A 86 10.72 -6.11 4.22
N LEU A 87 9.75 -6.68 3.53
CA LEU A 87 9.99 -7.67 2.47
C LEU A 87 10.88 -7.12 1.36
N LEU A 88 10.61 -5.90 0.88
CA LEU A 88 11.39 -5.26 -0.17
C LEU A 88 12.84 -4.98 0.26
N ARG A 89 13.06 -4.57 1.51
CA ARG A 89 14.41 -4.40 2.08
C ARG A 89 15.15 -5.73 2.25
N GLU A 90 14.45 -6.77 2.70
CA GLU A 90 15.03 -8.12 2.78
C GLU A 90 15.46 -8.60 1.41
N ARG A 91 14.61 -8.46 0.39
CA ARG A 91 14.95 -8.78 -1.00
C ARG A 91 16.10 -7.97 -1.53
N LYS A 92 16.17 -6.67 -1.24
CA LYS A 92 17.31 -5.83 -1.61
C LYS A 92 18.61 -6.40 -1.07
N ARG A 93 18.63 -6.90 0.18
CA ARG A 93 19.81 -7.53 0.77
C ARG A 93 20.26 -8.80 0.03
N PHE A 94 19.31 -9.55 -0.55
CA PHE A 94 19.61 -10.78 -1.29
C PHE A 94 19.84 -10.59 -2.79
N LEU A 95 19.22 -9.57 -3.39
CA LEU A 95 19.22 -9.34 -4.85
C LEU A 95 20.16 -8.21 -5.28
N GLY A 96 20.54 -7.27 -4.39
CA GLY A 96 21.46 -6.16 -4.67
C GLY A 96 20.85 -4.79 -4.35
N SER A 97 19.91 -4.31 -5.17
CA SER A 97 19.35 -2.95 -5.12
C SER A 97 17.82 -2.90 -5.24
N PHE A 98 17.23 -1.73 -4.94
CA PHE A 98 15.78 -1.51 -5.10
C PHE A 98 15.43 -1.28 -6.57
N GLU A 99 16.37 -0.71 -7.32
CA GLU A 99 16.34 -0.52 -8.76
C GLU A 99 16.17 -1.85 -9.49
N GLU A 100 16.93 -2.90 -9.14
CA GLU A 100 16.79 -4.24 -9.72
C GLU A 100 15.42 -4.89 -9.43
N ILE A 101 14.84 -4.62 -8.25
CA ILE A 101 13.48 -5.09 -7.92
C ILE A 101 12.45 -4.37 -8.80
N SER A 102 12.61 -3.05 -8.95
CA SER A 102 11.80 -2.25 -9.86
C SER A 102 11.93 -2.74 -11.30
N GLU A 103 13.14 -3.04 -11.78
CA GLU A 103 13.38 -3.56 -13.14
C GLU A 103 12.68 -4.89 -13.36
N LYS A 104 12.82 -5.87 -12.45
CA LYS A 104 12.09 -7.14 -12.55
C LYS A 104 10.57 -6.95 -12.63
N LEU A 105 10.05 -5.96 -11.90
CA LEU A 105 8.62 -5.67 -11.91
C LEU A 105 8.19 -4.99 -13.22
N ILE A 106 9.05 -4.13 -13.78
CA ILE A 106 8.85 -3.53 -15.11
C ILE A 106 8.90 -4.62 -16.20
N ASP A 107 9.89 -5.52 -16.16
CA ASP A 107 10.00 -6.64 -17.10
C ASP A 107 8.76 -7.53 -17.07
N SER A 108 8.27 -7.87 -15.88
CA SER A 108 7.03 -8.64 -15.72
C SER A 108 5.82 -7.90 -16.32
N LEU A 109 5.72 -6.59 -16.12
CA LEU A 109 4.66 -5.77 -16.70
C LEU A 109 4.75 -5.69 -18.23
N GLN A 110 5.94 -5.52 -18.78
CA GLN A 110 6.17 -5.46 -20.23
C GLN A 110 5.94 -6.80 -20.92
N SER A 111 6.18 -7.92 -20.21
CA SER A 111 5.89 -9.27 -20.72
C SER A 111 4.38 -9.58 -20.77
N THR A 112 3.54 -8.80 -20.08
CA THR A 112 2.09 -8.98 -20.11
C THR A 112 1.55 -8.46 -21.44
N THR A 113 0.94 -9.32 -22.25
CA THR A 113 0.26 -8.91 -23.47
C THR A 113 -0.96 -8.05 -23.14
N ALA A 114 -0.83 -6.73 -23.28
CA ALA A 114 -1.94 -5.79 -23.19
C ALA A 114 -2.78 -5.86 -24.49
N PRO A 115 -4.01 -6.41 -24.47
CA PRO A 115 -4.85 -6.68 -25.63
C PRO A 115 -5.46 -5.41 -26.24
N ASN A 116 -5.55 -4.30 -25.50
CA ASN A 116 -6.13 -3.04 -25.96
C ASN A 116 -5.29 -1.81 -25.53
N GLN A 117 -5.64 -0.64 -26.07
CA GLN A 117 -4.91 0.60 -25.83
C GLN A 117 -5.04 1.12 -24.38
N GLU A 118 -6.18 0.87 -23.73
CA GLU A 118 -6.42 1.29 -22.34
C GLU A 118 -5.50 0.53 -21.37
N GLU A 119 -5.38 -0.78 -21.55
CA GLU A 119 -4.48 -1.63 -20.77
C GLU A 119 -3.02 -1.25 -20.99
N LYS A 120 -2.63 -0.83 -22.20
CA LYS A 120 -1.28 -0.30 -22.46
C LYS A 120 -0.99 0.97 -21.65
N ILE A 121 -1.94 1.89 -21.57
CA ILE A 121 -1.79 3.13 -20.79
C ILE A 121 -1.65 2.81 -19.30
N LEU A 122 -2.42 1.85 -18.78
CA LEU A 122 -2.32 1.41 -17.40
C LEU A 122 -0.97 0.76 -17.10
N VAL A 123 -0.46 -0.08 -18.01
CA VAL A 123 0.89 -0.67 -17.90
C VAL A 123 1.97 0.41 -17.89
N GLN A 124 1.88 1.40 -18.79
CA GLN A 124 2.82 2.53 -18.83
C GLN A 124 2.77 3.36 -17.54
N LEU A 125 1.58 3.63 -17.00
CA LEU A 125 1.43 4.34 -15.73
C LEU A 125 2.09 3.57 -14.60
N GLN A 126 1.88 2.25 -14.54
CA GLN A 126 2.49 1.41 -13.52
C GLN A 126 4.02 1.39 -13.65
N GLU A 127 4.56 1.31 -14.86
CA GLU A 127 6.00 1.42 -15.11
C GLU A 127 6.54 2.78 -14.63
N ALA A 128 5.86 3.89 -14.93
CA ALA A 128 6.25 5.23 -14.49
C ALA A 128 6.36 5.31 -12.96
N ILE A 129 5.38 4.73 -12.26
CA ILE A 129 5.33 4.68 -10.79
C ILE A 129 6.48 3.84 -10.23
N LEU A 130 6.83 2.72 -10.88
CA LEU A 130 7.92 1.85 -10.45
C LEU A 130 9.31 2.41 -10.68
N ARG A 131 9.45 3.39 -11.57
CA ARG A 131 10.70 4.15 -11.75
C ARG A 131 10.88 5.25 -10.68
N LEU A 132 9.85 5.56 -9.89
CA LEU A 132 9.97 6.54 -8.82
C LEU A 132 10.83 6.02 -7.67
N PRO A 133 11.61 6.91 -7.00
CA PRO A 133 12.20 6.63 -5.70
C PRO A 133 11.14 6.16 -4.70
N GLU A 134 11.50 5.24 -3.80
CA GLU A 134 10.59 4.60 -2.84
C GLU A 134 9.64 5.59 -2.15
N LYS A 135 10.18 6.65 -1.54
CA LYS A 135 9.36 7.67 -0.85
C LYS A 135 8.37 8.37 -1.78
N GLN A 136 8.77 8.69 -3.00
CA GLN A 136 7.91 9.32 -4.00
C GLN A 136 6.81 8.36 -4.44
N ARG A 137 7.15 7.09 -4.67
CA ARG A 137 6.22 6.02 -5.04
C ARG A 137 5.14 5.79 -3.99
N LEU A 138 5.54 5.67 -2.72
CA LEU A 138 4.62 5.46 -1.60
C LEU A 138 3.60 6.60 -1.49
N VAL A 139 4.09 7.84 -1.49
CA VAL A 139 3.23 9.02 -1.39
C VAL A 139 2.30 9.13 -2.60
N PHE A 140 2.81 8.89 -3.81
CA PHE A 140 2.00 8.90 -5.03
C PHE A 140 0.89 7.85 -4.96
N THR A 141 1.24 6.62 -4.58
CA THR A 141 0.27 5.51 -4.50
C THR A 141 -0.85 5.81 -3.52
N LEU A 142 -0.51 6.21 -2.30
CA LEU A 142 -1.49 6.53 -1.25
C LEU A 142 -2.38 7.73 -1.61
N ARG A 143 -1.83 8.70 -2.33
CA ARG A 143 -2.57 9.92 -2.68
C ARG A 143 -3.43 9.76 -3.93
N TYR A 144 -2.96 9.00 -4.92
CA TYR A 144 -3.60 8.82 -6.22
C TYR A 144 -4.62 7.67 -6.21
N TYR A 145 -4.25 6.50 -5.69
CA TYR A 145 -5.13 5.32 -5.70
C TYR A 145 -6.01 5.23 -4.45
N ASP A 146 -5.46 5.53 -3.28
CA ASP A 146 -6.18 5.42 -2.01
C ASP A 146 -6.87 6.74 -1.61
N GLU A 147 -6.67 7.79 -2.40
CA GLU A 147 -7.24 9.13 -2.24
C GLU A 147 -7.06 9.71 -0.83
N LEU A 148 -5.99 9.32 -0.13
CA LEU A 148 -5.80 9.70 1.26
C LEU A 148 -5.36 11.16 1.42
N PRO A 149 -5.89 11.87 2.42
CA PRO A 149 -5.40 13.20 2.77
C PRO A 149 -3.98 13.12 3.34
N TYR A 150 -3.17 14.17 3.15
CA TYR A 150 -1.76 14.16 3.57
C TYR A 150 -1.58 13.94 5.07
N GLU A 151 -2.55 14.34 5.87
CA GLU A 151 -2.59 14.16 7.32
C GLU A 151 -2.64 12.67 7.69
N GLU A 152 -3.35 11.84 6.94
CA GLU A 152 -3.42 10.40 7.18
C GLU A 152 -2.19 9.70 6.59
N ILE A 153 -1.72 10.14 5.40
CA ILE A 153 -0.44 9.66 4.82
C ILE A 153 0.73 9.93 5.77
N SER A 154 0.73 11.07 6.47
CA SER A 154 1.74 11.43 7.47
C SER A 154 1.84 10.39 8.59
N LYS A 155 0.69 9.87 9.05
CA LYS A 155 0.62 8.82 10.06
C LYS A 155 1.05 7.46 9.53
N ILE A 156 0.77 7.16 8.25
CA ILE A 156 1.17 5.90 7.59
C ILE A 156 2.68 5.85 7.36
N LEU A 157 3.26 6.93 6.83
CA LEU A 157 4.67 6.98 6.41
C LEU A 157 5.62 7.59 7.43
N ASP A 158 5.12 8.03 8.58
CA ASP A 158 5.89 8.68 9.64
C ASP A 158 6.71 9.88 9.12
N SER A 159 6.04 10.76 8.37
CA SER A 159 6.68 11.88 7.67
C SER A 159 5.86 13.16 7.78
N SER A 160 6.50 14.33 7.68
CA SER A 160 5.80 15.61 7.77
C SER A 160 4.95 15.88 6.53
N VAL A 161 3.77 16.49 6.70
CA VAL A 161 2.88 16.89 5.60
C VAL A 161 3.61 17.74 4.54
N SER A 162 4.53 18.60 4.97
CA SER A 162 5.37 19.39 4.06
C SER A 162 6.23 18.50 3.17
N SER A 163 6.95 17.53 3.76
CA SER A 163 7.77 16.57 3.01
C SER A 163 6.93 15.73 2.06
N LEU A 164 5.74 15.30 2.48
CA LEU A 164 4.81 14.55 1.64
C LEU A 164 4.36 15.34 0.42
N LYS A 165 3.98 16.61 0.58
CA LYS A 165 3.59 17.48 -0.54
C LYS A 165 4.71 17.64 -1.55
N THR A 166 5.94 17.86 -1.09
CA THR A 166 7.12 17.95 -1.96
C THR A 166 7.38 16.64 -2.70
N ASN A 167 7.36 15.50 -1.99
CA ASN A 167 7.54 14.19 -2.61
C ASN A 167 6.45 13.88 -3.64
N TYR A 168 5.18 14.19 -3.32
CA TYR A 168 4.07 14.00 -4.26
C TYR A 168 4.22 14.87 -5.51
N HIS A 169 4.57 16.14 -5.34
CA HIS A 169 4.81 17.04 -6.47
C HIS A 169 5.88 16.46 -7.40
N HIS A 170 7.06 16.10 -6.87
CA HIS A 170 8.11 15.49 -7.68
C HIS A 170 7.67 14.17 -8.33
N ALA A 171 6.92 13.33 -7.60
CA ALA A 171 6.37 12.09 -8.16
C ALA A 171 5.44 12.36 -9.34
N SER A 172 4.47 13.27 -9.18
CA SER A 172 3.51 13.63 -10.22
C SER A 172 4.17 14.22 -11.46
N THR A 173 5.19 15.06 -11.29
CA THR A 173 5.94 15.65 -12.40
C THR A 173 6.69 14.58 -13.19
N LYS A 174 7.36 13.65 -12.51
CA LYS A 174 8.09 12.54 -13.16
C LYS A 174 7.15 11.57 -13.89
N VAL A 175 6.04 11.20 -13.25
CA VAL A 175 5.01 10.36 -13.88
C VAL A 175 4.47 11.06 -15.13
N LYS A 176 4.12 12.34 -15.03
CA LYS A 176 3.63 13.12 -16.18
C LYS A 176 4.64 13.17 -17.32
N ALA A 177 5.91 13.49 -17.03
CA ALA A 177 6.97 13.55 -18.05
C ALA A 177 7.13 12.19 -18.77
N PHE A 178 7.16 11.09 -18.00
CA PHE A 178 7.23 9.74 -18.55
C PHE A 178 6.03 9.41 -19.46
N MET A 179 4.81 9.71 -19.00
CA MET A 179 3.58 9.43 -19.75
C MET A 179 3.45 10.26 -21.03
N LEU A 180 4.01 11.48 -21.05
CA LEU A 180 4.00 12.36 -22.22
C LEU A 180 5.17 12.09 -23.18
N GLN A 181 6.04 11.12 -22.88
CA GLN A 181 7.29 10.87 -23.61
C GLN A 181 8.20 12.11 -23.70
N GLU A 182 8.09 13.02 -22.73
CA GLU A 182 9.04 14.11 -22.53
C GLU A 182 10.25 13.54 -21.78
N VAL A 183 11.10 12.80 -22.51
CA VAL A 183 12.42 12.33 -22.04
C VAL A 183 13.50 13.17 -22.72
#